data_AF-A0A7Y0L8H0-F1
#
_entry.id   AF-A0A7Y0L8H0-F1
#
_cell.length_a   1.000
_cell.length_b   1.000
_cell.length_c   1.000
_cell.angle_alpha   90.00
_cell.angle_beta   90.00
_cell.angle_gamma   90.00
#
_symmetry.space_group_name_H-M   'P 1'
#
loop_
_entity.id
_entity.type
_entity.pdbx_description
1 polymer ?
#
loop_
_entity_poly.entity_id
_entity_poly.type
_entity_poly.pdbx_seq_one_letter_code
_entity_poly.pdbx_strand_id
1 'polypeptide(L)' 'MSEKERKELRHLWAGLVAEFRASGLGQAQWCCQNGYKVRHLHYWLRKFPATDAAASETMAWVPVVPDREATP' A
#
# COMPACT_ATOMS: atom_id res chain seq x y z
N MET A 1 -10.32 3.77 19.16
CA MET A 1 -10.35 2.98 17.92
C MET A 1 -10.39 1.49 18.24
N SER A 2 -11.58 0.96 18.49
CA SER A 2 -11.87 -0.46 18.63
C SER A 2 -11.55 -1.23 17.34
N GLU A 3 -11.40 -2.55 17.42
CA GLU A 3 -11.17 -3.41 16.25
C GLU A 3 -12.25 -3.30 15.18
N LYS A 4 -13.51 -3.08 15.58
CA LYS A 4 -14.63 -2.88 14.66
C LYS A 4 -14.47 -1.60 13.83
N GLU A 5 -14.19 -0.48 14.48
CA GLU A 5 -14.00 0.81 13.80
C GLU A 5 -12.85 0.75 12.78
N ARG A 6 -11.78 0.01 13.10
CA ARG A 6 -10.66 -0.22 12.17
C ARG A 6 -11.02 -1.11 10.98
N LYS A 7 -12.03 -1.97 11.08
CA LYS A 7 -12.52 -2.77 9.95
C LYS A 7 -13.45 -1.93 9.07
N GLU A 8 -14.37 -1.17 9.65
CA GLU A 8 -15.28 -0.30 8.90
C GLU A 8 -14.52 0.76 8.10
N LEU A 9 -13.53 1.40 8.72
CA LEU A 9 -12.65 2.34 8.03
C LEU A 9 -11.91 1.70 6.85
N ARG A 10 -11.53 0.42 6.95
CA ARG A 10 -10.88 -0.28 5.83
C ARG A 10 -11.83 -0.46 4.64
N HIS A 11 -13.10 -0.78 4.88
CA HIS A 11 -14.10 -0.88 3.81
C HIS A 11 -14.34 0.47 3.14
N LEU A 12 -14.45 1.54 3.93
CA LEU A 12 -14.57 2.91 3.42
C LEU A 12 -13.38 3.30 2.55
N TRP A 13 -12.15 3.04 3.02
CA TRP A 13 -10.95 3.36 2.26
C TRP A 13 -10.84 2.56 0.97
N ALA A 14 -11.27 1.30 0.96
CA ALA A 14 -11.30 0.50 -0.27
C ALA A 14 -12.22 1.11 -1.33
N GLY A 15 -13.41 1.60 -0.92
CA GLY A 15 -14.32 2.34 -1.79
C GLY A 15 -13.70 3.62 -2.34
N LEU A 16 -13.12 4.45 -1.46
CA LEU A 16 -12.44 5.70 -1.86
C LEU A 16 -11.28 5.46 -2.83
N VAL A 17 -10.49 4.40 -2.63
CA VAL A 17 -9.40 4.03 -3.55
C VAL A 17 -9.94 3.62 -4.91
N ALA A 18 -11.06 2.89 -4.95
CA ALA A 18 -11.73 2.53 -6.21
C ALA A 18 -12.28 3.77 -6.93
N GLU A 19 -12.93 4.68 -6.21
CA GLU A 19 -13.41 5.96 -6.76
C GLU A 19 -12.26 6.83 -7.28
N PHE A 20 -11.17 6.94 -6.52
CA PHE A 20 -9.96 7.64 -6.96
C PHE A 20 -9.41 7.06 -8.26
N ARG A 21 -9.30 5.73 -8.36
CA ARG A 21 -8.82 5.06 -9.58
C ARG A 21 -9.78 5.26 -10.76
N ALA A 22 -11.08 5.18 -10.52
CA ALA A 22 -12.10 5.44 -11.54
C ALA A 22 -12.10 6.89 -12.02
N SER A 23 -11.76 7.84 -11.13
CA SER A 23 -11.70 9.26 -11.48
C SER A 23 -10.55 9.62 -12.43
N GLY A 24 -9.47 8.83 -12.45
CA GLY A 24 -8.27 9.13 -13.25
C GLY A 24 -7.53 10.41 -12.83
N LEU A 25 -7.91 11.03 -11.72
CA LEU A 25 -7.33 12.28 -11.24
C LEU A 25 -6.00 12.05 -10.53
N GLY A 26 -5.14 13.08 -10.50
CA GLY A 26 -3.95 13.07 -9.66
C GLY A 26 -4.30 13.12 -8.16
N GLN A 27 -3.46 12.54 -7.31
CA GLN A 27 -3.69 12.48 -5.85
C GLN A 27 -4.01 13.85 -5.23
N ALA A 28 -3.23 14.89 -5.57
CA ALA A 28 -3.43 16.24 -5.05
C ALA A 28 -4.78 16.84 -5.49
N GLN A 29 -5.17 16.63 -6.75
CA GLN A 29 -6.39 17.17 -7.31
C GLN A 29 -7.63 16.46 -6.75
N TRP A 30 -7.58 15.13 -6.60
CA TRP A 30 -8.66 14.36 -5.98
C TRP A 30 -8.80 14.69 -4.49
N CYS A 31 -7.68 14.82 -3.77
CA CYS A 31 -7.68 15.25 -2.38
C CYS A 31 -8.25 16.67 -2.19
N CYS A 32 -7.92 17.60 -3.08
CA CYS A 32 -8.47 18.95 -3.04
C CYS A 32 -9.99 18.97 -3.26
N GLN A 33 -10.50 18.21 -4.23
CA GLN A 33 -11.93 18.11 -4.52
C GLN A 33 -12.73 17.43 -3.40
N ASN A 34 -12.17 16.37 -2.80
CA ASN A 34 -12.86 15.57 -1.78
C ASN A 34 -12.55 16.02 -0.34
N GLY A 35 -11.70 17.03 -0.14
CA GLY A 35 -11.32 17.54 1.18
C GLY A 35 -10.43 16.59 2.00
N TYR A 36 -9.75 15.64 1.35
CA TYR A 36 -8.86 14.69 2.02
C TYR A 36 -7.40 15.16 2.03
N LYS A 37 -6.63 14.68 3.01
CA LYS A 37 -5.18 14.88 3.05
C LYS A 37 -4.48 13.88 2.13
N VAL A 38 -3.58 14.37 1.28
CA VAL A 38 -2.77 13.53 0.36
C VAL A 38 -2.04 12.40 1.08
N ARG A 39 -1.53 12.67 2.29
CA ARG A 39 -0.87 11.67 3.14
C ARG A 39 -1.77 10.47 3.48
N HIS A 40 -3.07 10.70 3.70
CA HIS A 40 -4.02 9.62 3.99
C HIS A 40 -4.29 8.79 2.73
N LEU A 41 -4.50 9.45 1.59
CA LEU A 41 -4.69 8.77 0.31
C LEU A 41 -3.47 7.90 -0.05
N HIS A 42 -2.26 8.42 0.12
CA HIS A 42 -1.04 7.65 -0.09
C HIS A 42 -0.99 6.41 0.82
N TYR A 43 -1.32 6.56 2.11
CA TYR A 43 -1.41 5.42 3.02
C TYR A 43 -2.42 4.37 2.56
N TRP A 44 -3.60 4.79 2.07
CA TRP A 44 -4.61 3.87 1.53
C TRP A 44 -4.14 3.17 0.26
N LEU A 45 -3.55 3.90 -0.68
CA LEU A 45 -3.00 3.34 -1.92
C LEU A 45 -1.94 2.27 -1.67
N ARG A 46 -1.07 2.50 -0.68
CA ARG A 46 -0.05 1.51 -0.28
C ARG A 46 -0.66 0.25 0.34
N LYS A 47 -1.81 0.39 1.01
CA LYS A 47 -2.48 -0.69 1.71
C LYS A 47 -3.43 -1.49 0.82
N PHE A 48 -3.93 -0.85 -0.24
CA PHE A 48 -4.78 -1.46 -1.26
C PHE A 48 -4.05 -1.41 -2.60
N PRO A 49 -2.94 -2.14 -2.77
CA PRO A 49 -2.23 -2.18 -4.04
C PRO A 49 -3.19 -2.60 -5.17
N ALA A 50 -3.07 -1.97 -6.34
CA ALA A 50 -3.61 -2.59 -7.54
C ALA A 50 -2.85 -3.89 -7.73
N THR A 51 -3.55 -4.95 -8.10
CA THR A 51 -3.11 -6.36 -8.13
C THR A 51 -1.72 -6.63 -8.73
N ASP A 52 -1.12 -5.68 -9.45
CA ASP A 52 0.24 -5.79 -10.02
C ASP A 52 1.40 -5.34 -9.10
N ALA A 53 1.16 -4.58 -8.02
CA ALA A 53 2.25 -4.00 -7.21
C ALA A 53 2.60 -4.80 -5.94
N ALA A 54 2.01 -5.99 -5.74
CA ALA A 54 2.34 -6.86 -4.60
C ALA A 54 3.75 -7.49 -4.70
N ALA A 55 4.47 -7.28 -5.81
CA ALA A 55 5.79 -7.85 -6.04
C ALA A 55 6.97 -6.92 -5.70
N SER A 56 6.76 -5.77 -5.03
CA SER A 56 7.86 -4.95 -4.51
C SER A 56 8.04 -5.06 -3.00
N GLU A 57 7.47 -6.09 -2.36
CA GLU A 57 7.99 -6.66 -1.11
C GLU A 57 9.03 -7.72 -1.46
N THR A 58 10.12 -7.30 -2.09
CA THR A 58 11.32 -8.14 -2.19
C THR A 58 12.51 -7.34 -1.69
N MET A 59 12.43 -6.95 -0.41
CA MET A 59 13.62 -7.15 0.44
C MET A 59 13.83 -8.67 0.51
N ALA A 60 14.33 -9.26 -0.57
CA ALA A 60 14.89 -10.60 -0.57
C ALA A 60 16.10 -10.51 0.37
N TRP A 61 15.89 -10.87 1.63
CA TRP A 61 16.97 -11.26 2.52
C TRP A 61 17.64 -12.46 1.86
N VAL A 62 18.73 -12.24 1.15
CA VAL A 62 19.55 -13.31 0.59
C VAL A 62 20.28 -13.95 1.78
N PRO A 63 20.03 -15.22 2.12
CA PRO A 63 20.85 -15.90 3.11
C PRO A 63 22.25 -16.06 2.51
N VAL A 64 23.24 -15.39 3.11
CA VAL A 64 24.65 -15.66 2.83
C VAL A 64 24.94 -17.07 3.33
N VAL A 65 25.09 -18.02 2.40
CA VAL A 65 25.63 -19.34 2.71
C VAL A 65 27.11 -19.14 3.02
N PRO A 66 27.60 -19.47 4.23
CA PRO A 66 29.03 -19.46 4.47
C PRO A 66 29.66 -20.56 3.62
N ASP A 67 30.57 -20.15 2.74
CA ASP A 67 31.37 -21.05 1.93
C ASP A 67 32.17 -21.97 2.88
N ARG A 68 31.84 -23.26 2.86
CA ARG A 68 32.66 -24.28 3.51
C ARG A 68 33.78 -24.63 2.54
N GLU A 69 34.80 -23.78 2.46
CA GLU A 69 36.08 -24.15 1.86
C GLU A 69 36.73 -25.18 2.79
N ALA A 70 36.63 -26.44 2.39
CA ALA A 70 37.33 -27.54 2.98
C ALA A 70 38.81 -27.52 2.58
N THR A 71 39.66 -27.79 3.56
CA THR A 71 40.97 -28.47 3.49
C THR A 71 42.13 -27.68 2.86
N PRO A 72 43.36 -27.85 3.39
CA PRO A 72 44.14 -29.09 3.19
C PRO A 72 44.15 -30.07 4.38
#